data_AF-A0A7S2DWS8-F1
#
_entry.id   AF-A0A7S2DWS8-F1
#
_cell.length_a   1.000
_cell.length_b   1.000
_cell.length_c   1.000
_cell.angle_alpha   90.00
_cell.angle_beta   90.00
_cell.angle_gamma   90.00
#
_symmetry.space_group_name_H-M   'P 1'
#
loop_
_entity.id
_entity.type
_entity.pdbx_description
1 polymer ?
#
loop_
_entity_poly.entity_id
_entity_poly.type
_entity_poly.pdbx_seq_one_letter_code
_entity_poly.pdbx_strand_id
1 'polypeptide(L)'
;SDFGDDDLRSKLPECFRALEAALDSGGSCLVHCSQGVNRSPSVVLAYLMISPRTRWTLRDAWAHVKARRPIVSPHHLYFAQLQAIECAAHGLAQSTLSVEESGIFVPEGVLATQSEHGDGSR
;
A
#
# COMPACT_ATOMS: atom_id res chain seq x y z
N SER A 1 0.61 -11.80 -9.50
CA SER A 1 -0.77 -11.66 -9.96
C SER A 1 -1.15 -10.18 -10.09
N ASP A 2 -2.07 -9.83 -10.99
CA ASP A 2 -2.69 -8.49 -11.02
C ASP A 2 -4.03 -8.46 -10.27
N PHE A 3 -4.52 -9.61 -9.79
CA PHE A 3 -5.80 -9.76 -9.12
C PHE A 3 -5.76 -9.38 -7.63
N GLY A 4 -4.61 -8.94 -7.12
CA GLY A 4 -4.47 -8.47 -5.74
C GLY A 4 -4.48 -9.56 -4.66
N ASP A 5 -4.45 -10.82 -5.07
CA ASP A 5 -4.48 -12.03 -4.22
C ASP A 5 -3.10 -12.50 -3.76
N ASP A 6 -2.02 -11.96 -4.33
CA ASP A 6 -0.68 -12.21 -3.78
C ASP A 6 -0.51 -11.47 -2.44
N ASP A 7 0.22 -12.09 -1.52
CA ASP A 7 0.66 -11.44 -0.28
C ASP A 7 1.83 -10.49 -0.55
N LEU A 8 1.57 -9.17 -0.48
CA LEU A 8 2.59 -8.13 -0.59
C LEU A 8 3.68 -8.35 0.45
N ARG A 9 3.35 -8.63 1.72
CA ARG A 9 4.32 -8.74 2.82
C ARG A 9 5.36 -9.81 2.56
N SER A 10 4.96 -10.93 1.94
CA SER A 10 5.91 -11.98 1.53
C SER A 10 6.93 -11.52 0.48
N LYS A 11 6.57 -10.54 -0.37
CA LYS A 11 7.40 -10.05 -1.48
C LYS A 11 8.27 -8.85 -1.10
N LEU A 12 7.83 -8.03 -0.15
CA LEU A 12 8.56 -6.81 0.25
C LEU A 12 10.02 -7.06 0.65
N PRO A 13 10.39 -8.10 1.43
CA PRO A 13 11.76 -8.25 1.91
C PRO A 13 12.81 -8.31 0.79
N GLU A 14 12.52 -9.03 -0.29
CA GLU A 14 13.45 -9.12 -1.42
C GLU A 14 13.52 -7.80 -2.20
N CYS A 15 12.37 -7.22 -2.54
CA CYS A 15 12.30 -5.93 -3.23
C CYS A 15 13.03 -4.84 -2.43
N PHE A 16 12.91 -4.85 -1.12
CA PHE A 16 13.44 -3.82 -0.25
C PHE A 16 14.95 -3.95 -0.10
N ARG A 17 15.47 -5.18 0.00
CA ARG A 17 16.93 -5.40 -0.04
C ARG A 17 17.55 -4.81 -1.31
N ALA A 18 16.92 -5.02 -2.47
CA ALA A 18 17.40 -4.47 -3.73
C ALA A 18 17.31 -2.93 -3.77
N LEU A 19 16.20 -2.36 -3.29
CA LEU A 19 16.01 -0.91 -3.19
C LEU A 19 17.04 -0.25 -2.28
N GLU A 20 17.18 -0.76 -1.05
CA GLU A 20 18.10 -0.22 -0.05
C GLU A 20 19.55 -0.35 -0.52
N ALA A 21 19.96 -1.48 -1.09
CA ALA A 21 21.32 -1.67 -1.60
C ALA A 21 21.66 -0.67 -2.72
N ALA A 22 20.73 -0.41 -3.65
CA ALA A 22 20.95 0.58 -4.70
C ALA A 22 21.05 2.00 -4.13
N LEU A 23 20.19 2.36 -3.19
CA LEU A 23 20.21 3.68 -2.55
C LEU A 23 21.48 3.89 -1.71
N ASP A 24 21.94 2.87 -0.99
CA ASP A 24 23.19 2.92 -0.21
C ASP A 24 24.43 3.11 -1.08
N SER A 25 24.40 2.62 -2.33
CA SER A 25 25.45 2.86 -3.31
C SER A 25 25.41 4.27 -3.94
N GLY A 26 24.47 5.13 -3.53
CA GLY A 26 24.21 6.44 -4.16
C GLY A 26 23.51 6.33 -5.52
N GLY A 27 22.97 5.15 -5.85
CA GLY A 27 22.26 4.89 -7.09
C GLY A 27 20.77 5.22 -7.03
N SER A 28 20.05 4.78 -8.06
CA SER A 28 18.60 4.88 -8.14
C SER A 28 17.99 3.56 -8.62
N CYS A 29 16.74 3.31 -8.24
CA CYS A 29 15.99 2.12 -8.63
C CYS A 29 14.72 2.48 -9.40
N LEU A 30 14.47 1.78 -10.50
CA LEU A 30 13.20 1.81 -11.20
C LEU A 30 12.32 0.64 -10.75
N VAL A 31 11.21 0.95 -10.08
CA VAL A 31 10.18 -0.05 -9.75
C VAL A 31 9.07 0.01 -10.79
N HIS A 32 8.90 -1.05 -11.58
CA HIS A 32 7.92 -1.08 -12.66
C HIS A 32 7.05 -2.35 -12.66
N CYS A 33 5.87 -2.22 -13.24
CA CYS A 33 5.00 -3.31 -13.67
C CYS A 33 4.52 -2.98 -15.09
N SER A 34 3.61 -3.77 -15.69
CA SER A 34 3.17 -3.55 -17.07
C SER A 34 2.69 -2.11 -17.33
N GLN A 35 1.73 -1.62 -16.53
CA GLN A 35 1.10 -0.32 -16.75
C GLN A 35 1.55 0.78 -15.75
N GLY A 36 2.26 0.38 -14.69
CA GLY A 36 2.59 1.29 -13.59
C GLY A 36 1.36 1.79 -12.81
N VAL A 37 0.28 0.99 -12.77
CA VAL A 37 -1.01 1.34 -12.15
C VAL A 37 -1.24 0.57 -10.84
N ASN A 38 -0.85 -0.71 -10.81
CA ASN A 38 -1.29 -1.67 -9.80
C ASN A 38 -0.12 -2.18 -8.93
N ARG A 39 0.60 -3.21 -9.38
CA ARG A 39 1.65 -3.90 -8.61
C ARG A 39 2.81 -2.99 -8.19
N SER A 40 3.41 -2.27 -9.14
CA SER A 40 4.59 -1.45 -8.83
C SER A 40 4.30 -0.30 -7.87
N PRO A 41 3.21 0.49 -8.01
CA PRO A 41 2.89 1.49 -6.99
C PRO A 41 2.54 0.87 -5.64
N SER A 42 1.94 -0.33 -5.57
CA SER A 42 1.75 -1.02 -4.27
C SER A 42 3.06 -1.28 -3.55
N VAL A 43 4.09 -1.76 -4.26
CA VAL A 43 5.43 -1.98 -3.67
C VAL A 43 6.05 -0.65 -3.22
N VAL A 44 5.93 0.41 -4.04
CA VAL A 44 6.47 1.74 -3.70
C VAL A 44 5.77 2.33 -2.47
N LEU A 45 4.44 2.24 -2.39
CA LEU A 45 3.67 2.72 -1.24
C LEU A 45 4.09 1.98 0.03
N ALA A 46 4.18 0.64 -0.02
CA ALA A 46 4.66 -0.16 1.10
C ALA A 46 6.07 0.26 1.54
N TYR A 47 6.96 0.52 0.58
CA TYR A 47 8.33 0.96 0.85
C TYR A 47 8.38 2.29 1.58
N LEU A 48 7.63 3.29 1.11
CA LEU A 48 7.55 4.59 1.75
C LEU A 48 6.99 4.52 3.18
N MET A 49 6.13 3.55 3.48
CA MET A 49 5.57 3.38 4.83
C MET A 49 6.55 2.72 5.81
N ILE A 50 7.21 1.63 5.40
CA ILE A 50 7.95 0.81 6.38
C ILE A 50 9.48 0.99 6.31
N SER A 51 10.02 1.63 5.26
CA SER A 51 11.45 1.92 5.16
C SER A 51 11.89 2.86 6.30
N PRO A 52 13.04 2.59 6.95
CA PRO A 52 13.56 3.44 8.02
C PRO A 52 13.93 4.86 7.55
N ARG A 53 14.07 5.09 6.23
CA ARG A 53 14.43 6.41 5.68
C ARG A 53 13.27 7.38 5.54
N THR A 54 12.05 6.87 5.46
CA THR A 54 10.85 7.67 5.15
C THR A 54 9.84 7.58 6.27
N ARG A 55 9.37 6.37 6.59
CA ARG A 55 8.33 6.12 7.62
C ARG A 55 7.08 6.99 7.43
N TRP A 56 6.63 7.13 6.19
CA TRP A 56 5.46 7.93 5.86
C TRP A 56 4.16 7.22 6.20
N THR A 57 3.10 7.98 6.46
CA THR A 57 1.76 7.40 6.52
C THR A 57 1.32 6.95 5.12
N LEU A 58 0.33 6.06 5.03
CA LEU A 58 -0.29 5.66 3.77
C LEU A 58 -0.84 6.88 3.04
N ARG A 59 -1.44 7.83 3.76
CA ARG A 59 -1.92 9.10 3.20
C ARG A 59 -0.81 9.90 2.54
N ASP A 60 0.32 10.09 3.21
CA ASP A 60 1.45 10.87 2.69
C ASP A 60 2.10 10.18 1.49
N ALA A 61 2.31 8.86 1.60
CA ALA A 61 2.84 8.04 0.52
C ALA A 61 1.91 8.07 -0.71
N TRP A 62 0.59 7.95 -0.48
CA TRP A 62 -0.43 8.02 -1.53
C TRP A 62 -0.42 9.36 -2.25
N ALA A 63 -0.47 10.46 -1.49
CA ALA A 63 -0.45 11.82 -2.05
C ALA A 63 0.82 12.06 -2.89
N HIS A 64 1.98 11.63 -2.37
CA HIS A 64 3.26 11.76 -3.07
C HIS A 64 3.31 10.99 -4.39
N VAL A 65 2.85 9.73 -4.39
CA VAL A 65 2.84 8.87 -5.58
C VAL A 65 1.81 9.36 -6.59
N LYS A 66 0.61 9.73 -6.16
CA LYS A 66 -0.46 10.28 -7.03
C LYS A 66 -0.04 11.57 -7.71
N ALA A 67 0.65 12.47 -7.01
CA ALA A 67 1.15 13.71 -7.61
C ALA A 67 2.13 13.46 -8.78
N ARG A 68 2.90 12.36 -8.73
CA ARG A 68 3.87 11.97 -9.79
C ARG A 68 3.27 11.08 -10.85
N ARG A 69 2.28 10.27 -10.50
CA ARG A 69 1.62 9.32 -11.39
C ARG A 69 0.11 9.28 -11.08
N PRO A 70 -0.68 10.21 -11.67
CA PRO A 70 -2.11 10.34 -11.33
C PRO A 70 -2.95 9.08 -11.56
N ILE A 71 -2.57 8.25 -12.55
CA ILE A 71 -3.31 7.04 -12.92
C ILE A 71 -3.12 5.86 -11.95
N VAL A 72 -2.27 5.99 -10.92
CA VAL A 72 -2.06 4.93 -9.93
C VAL A 72 -3.41 4.52 -9.33
N SER A 73 -3.71 3.23 -9.38
CA SER A 73 -4.95 2.67 -8.84
C SER A 73 -4.69 1.20 -8.53
N PRO A 74 -4.10 0.90 -7.36
CA PRO A 74 -3.93 -0.47 -6.91
C PRO A 74 -5.26 -1.20 -6.85
N HIS A 75 -5.21 -2.51 -7.09
CA HIS A 75 -6.34 -3.38 -6.82
C HIS A 75 -6.78 -3.24 -5.36
N HIS A 76 -8.08 -3.22 -5.09
CA HIS A 76 -8.62 -3.00 -3.74
C HIS A 76 -8.07 -4.00 -2.70
N LEU A 77 -7.80 -5.24 -3.08
CA LEU A 77 -7.15 -6.23 -2.20
C LEU A 77 -5.71 -5.84 -1.83
N TYR A 78 -4.93 -5.30 -2.77
CA TYR A 78 -3.62 -4.76 -2.44
C TYR A 78 -3.72 -3.52 -1.56
N PHE A 79 -4.72 -2.66 -1.79
CA PHE A 79 -4.93 -1.51 -0.94
C PHE A 79 -5.30 -1.89 0.49
N ALA A 80 -6.16 -2.89 0.68
CA ALA A 80 -6.47 -3.43 2.00
C ALA A 80 -5.21 -3.99 2.69
N GLN A 81 -4.33 -4.66 1.94
CA GLN A 81 -3.03 -5.09 2.46
C GLN A 81 -2.13 -3.90 2.84
N LEU A 82 -2.11 -2.81 2.07
CA LEU A 82 -1.37 -1.59 2.38
C LEU A 82 -1.86 -0.94 3.67
N GLN A 83 -3.18 -0.85 3.86
CA GLN A 83 -3.79 -0.37 5.10
C GLN A 83 -3.35 -1.22 6.29
N ALA A 84 -3.40 -2.55 6.16
CA ALA A 84 -2.95 -3.47 7.21
C ALA A 84 -1.44 -3.35 7.49
N ILE A 85 -0.62 -3.13 6.46
CA ILE A 85 0.83 -2.87 6.60
C ILE A 85 1.07 -1.58 7.38
N GLU A 86 0.36 -0.50 7.05
CA GLU A 86 0.48 0.76 7.77
C GLU A 86 0.13 0.59 9.25
N CYS A 87 -1.05 0.01 9.56
CA CYS A 87 -1.46 -0.20 10.94
C CYS A 87 -0.42 -0.96 11.76
N ALA A 88 0.14 -2.04 11.18
CA ALA A 88 1.17 -2.82 11.84
C ALA A 88 2.49 -2.07 12.02
N ALA A 89 2.92 -1.29 11.01
CA ALA A 89 4.20 -0.59 11.03
C ALA A 89 4.18 0.67 11.91
N HIS A 90 3.02 1.32 12.04
CA HIS A 90 2.85 2.59 12.76
C HIS A 90 2.09 2.43 14.09
N GLY A 91 1.66 1.21 14.44
CA GLY A 91 0.90 0.96 15.67
C GLY A 91 -0.48 1.63 15.68
N LEU A 92 -1.12 1.74 14.52
CA LEU A 92 -2.41 2.42 14.38
C LEU A 92 -3.56 1.42 14.49
N ALA A 93 -4.66 1.84 15.11
CA ALA A 93 -5.90 1.07 15.14
C ALA A 93 -6.57 1.00 13.75
N GLN A 94 -6.41 2.06 12.95
CA GLN A 94 -6.96 2.20 11.61
C GLN A 94 -5.97 2.92 10.70
N SER A 95 -6.03 2.64 9.40
CA SER A 95 -5.16 3.26 8.41
C SER A 95 -5.49 4.74 8.25
N THR A 96 -4.48 5.54 7.92
CA THR A 96 -4.63 6.99 7.74
C THR A 96 -5.36 7.37 6.46
N LEU A 97 -5.61 6.43 5.55
CA LEU A 97 -6.32 6.67 4.29
C LEU A 97 -7.40 5.60 4.10
N SER A 98 -8.66 6.05 4.00
CA SER A 98 -9.78 5.16 3.71
C SER A 98 -9.82 4.77 2.22
N VAL A 99 -10.57 3.70 1.91
CA VAL A 99 -10.73 3.27 0.51
C VAL A 99 -11.48 4.33 -0.30
N GLU A 100 -12.49 4.95 0.29
CA GLU A 100 -13.30 6.02 -0.30
C GLU A 100 -12.44 7.24 -0.63
N GLU A 101 -11.60 7.68 0.32
CA GLU A 101 -10.69 8.81 0.12
C GLU A 101 -9.61 8.53 -0.93
N SER A 102 -9.19 7.27 -1.06
CA SER A 102 -8.21 6.87 -2.07
C SER A 102 -8.75 6.94 -3.50
N GLY A 103 -10.08 6.84 -3.67
CA GLY A 103 -10.72 6.74 -4.98
C GLY A 103 -10.44 5.41 -5.70
N ILE A 104 -10.05 4.36 -4.97
CA ILE A 104 -9.89 3.01 -5.52
C ILE A 104 -11.26 2.39 -5.77
N PHE A 105 -11.40 1.75 -6.92
CA PHE A 105 -12.59 0.99 -7.25
C PHE A 105 -12.70 -0.28 -6.40
N VAL A 106 -13.84 -0.43 -5.73
CA VAL A 106 -14.21 -1.66 -5.01
C VAL A 106 -15.49 -2.21 -5.64
N PRO A 107 -15.51 -3.48 -6.08
CA PRO A 107 -16.73 -4.11 -6.57
C PRO A 107 -17.81 -4.15 -5.49
N GLU A 108 -19.07 -4.02 -5.92
CA GLU A 108 -20.23 -4.16 -5.05
C GLU A 108 -20.25 -5.55 -4.39
N GLY A 109 -20.57 -5.61 -3.09
CA GLY A 109 -20.56 -6.85 -2.30
C GLY A 109 -19.24 -7.18 -1.58
N VAL A 110 -18.15 -6.43 -1.82
CA VAL A 110 -16.85 -6.65 -1.13
C VAL A 110 -16.72 -5.88 0.19
N LEU A 111 -17.34 -4.70 0.31
CA LEU A 111 -17.24 -3.84 1.52
C LEU A 111 -18.14 -4.28 2.69
N ALA A 112 -19.08 -5.20 2.47
CA ALA A 112 -20.11 -5.57 3.44
C ALA A 112 -19.57 -6.31 4.69
N THR A 113 -18.27 -6.61 4.77
CA THR A 113 -17.67 -7.41 5.85
C THR A 113 -16.88 -6.60 6.89
N GLN A 114 -16.81 -5.27 6.80
CA GLN A 114 -16.08 -4.44 7.77
C GLN A 114 -16.99 -3.62 8.73
N SER A 115 -18.30 -3.88 8.75
CA SER A 115 -19.28 -3.12 9.57
C SER A 115 -19.90 -3.91 10.74
N GLU A 116 -19.36 -5.04 11.17
CA GLU A 116 -19.88 -5.77 12.34
C GLU A 116 -18.81 -5.97 13.42
N HIS A 117 -18.32 -4.87 13.99
CA HIS A 117 -17.80 -4.82 15.37
C HIS A 117 -18.43 -3.60 16.07
N GLY A 118 -19.76 -3.63 16.17
CA GLY A 118 -20.54 -2.73 17.01
C GLY A 118 -21.09 -3.50 18.21
N ASP A 119 -20.61 -3.12 19.40
CA ASP A 119 -21.30 -3.18 20.70
C ASP A 119 -22.42 -4.22 20.88
N GLY A 120 -22.06 -5.32 21.53
CA GLY A 120 -22.99 -6.28 22.11
C GLY A 120 -22.85 -6.31 23.63
N SER A 121 -23.21 -5.23 24.31
CA SER A 121 -23.46 -5.23 25.75
C SER A 121 -24.48 -6.31 26.13
N ARG A 122 -24.06 -7.27 26.97
CA ARG A 122 -24.84 -7.95 28.02
C ARG A 122 -23.92 -8.64 29.02
#